data_AF-A0A4Q5V7J8-F1
#
_entry.id   AF-A0A4Q5V7J8-F1
#
_cell.length_a   1.000
_cell.length_b   1.000
_cell.length_c   1.000
_cell.angle_alpha   90.00
_cell.angle_beta   90.00
_cell.angle_gamma   90.00
#
_symmetry.space_group_name_H-M   'P 1'
#
loop_
_entity.id
_entity.type
_entity.pdbx_description
1 polymer ?
#
loop_
_entity_poly.entity_id
_entity_poly.type
_entity_poly.pdbx_seq_one_letter_code
_entity_poly.pdbx_strand_id
1 'polypeptide(L)'
;MNALIFSQTAIFRLQRLGTQYYHHTGERHRLADEYGILDLLHNSAMISDPKVRVAYDAFITELGRPQLEALAERGIKLRQPYMLH
;
A
#
# COMPACT_ATOMS: atom_id res chain seq x y z
N MET A 1 -14.60 10.44 -10.46
CA MET A 1 -14.19 9.06 -10.11
C MET A 1 -12.80 8.81 -10.69
N ASN A 2 -11.74 9.04 -9.92
CA ASN A 2 -10.38 8.66 -10.29
C ASN A 2 -10.11 7.28 -9.69
N ALA A 3 -10.42 6.23 -10.45
CA ALA A 3 -10.02 4.88 -10.09
C ALA A 3 -8.49 4.86 -9.94
N LEU A 4 -7.98 4.27 -8.84
CA LEU A 4 -6.55 4.08 -8.66
C LEU A 4 -6.07 3.06 -9.72
N ILE A 5 -5.51 3.56 -10.82
CA ILE A 5 -4.91 2.72 -11.85
C ILE A 5 -3.49 2.40 -11.43
N PHE A 6 -3.23 1.12 -11.14
CA PHE A 6 -1.92 0.60 -10.79
C PHE A 6 -1.28 -0.12 -11.97
N SER A 7 0.05 -0.03 -12.08
CA SER A 7 0.82 -0.85 -13.02
C SER A 7 0.75 -2.33 -12.61
N GLN A 8 1.06 -3.24 -13.53
CA GLN A 8 1.12 -4.68 -13.23
C GLN A 8 2.09 -5.00 -12.07
N THR A 9 3.21 -4.28 -11.98
CA THR A 9 4.18 -4.41 -10.90
C THR A 9 3.62 -3.92 -9.57
N ALA A 10 2.93 -2.77 -9.56
CA ALA A 10 2.26 -2.26 -8.36
C ALA A 10 1.16 -3.21 -7.88
N ILE A 11 0.38 -3.82 -8.78
CA ILE A 11 -0.61 -4.85 -8.44
C ILE A 11 0.06 -6.05 -7.78
N PHE A 12 1.19 -6.53 -8.33
CA PHE A 12 1.93 -7.65 -7.75
C PHE A 12 2.47 -7.32 -6.35
N ARG A 13 3.04 -6.11 -6.16
CA ARG A 13 3.51 -5.64 -4.84
C ARG A 13 2.35 -5.55 -3.84
N LEU A 14 1.19 -5.07 -4.28
CA LEU A 14 -0.01 -4.96 -3.45
C LEU A 14 -0.51 -6.34 -2.99
N GLN A 15 -0.54 -7.33 -3.89
CA GLN A 15 -0.87 -8.71 -3.55
C GLN A 15 0.12 -9.31 -2.55
N ARG A 16 1.41 -9.04 -2.74
CA ARG A 16 2.46 -9.46 -1.81
C ARG A 16 2.30 -8.81 -0.43
N LEU A 17 1.98 -7.52 -0.37
CA LEU A 17 1.69 -6.80 0.86
C LEU A 17 0.49 -7.42 1.59
N GLY A 18 -0.61 -7.66 0.89
CA GLY A 18 -1.80 -8.31 1.47
C GLY A 18 -1.51 -9.68 2.04
N THR A 19 -0.64 -10.45 1.36
CA THR A 19 -0.20 -11.76 1.84
C THR A 19 0.65 -11.64 3.12
N GLN A 20 1.64 -10.73 3.15
CA GLN A 20 2.46 -10.52 4.34
C GLN A 20 1.65 -10.00 5.53
N TYR A 21 0.72 -9.07 5.27
CA TYR A 21 -0.20 -8.55 6.29
C TYR A 21 -1.05 -9.67 6.87
N TYR A 22 -1.70 -10.48 6.02
CA TYR A 22 -2.49 -11.64 6.45
C TYR A 22 -1.68 -12.65 7.27
N HIS A 23 -0.43 -12.92 6.89
CA HIS A 23 0.44 -13.80 7.68
C HIS A 23 0.81 -13.22 9.05
N HIS A 24 0.83 -11.90 9.20
CA HIS A 24 1.16 -11.22 10.45
C HIS A 24 -0.05 -11.04 11.37
N THR A 25 -1.20 -10.63 10.82
CA THR A 25 -2.40 -10.26 11.60
C THR A 25 -3.51 -11.32 11.57
N GLY A 26 -3.51 -12.21 10.58
CA GLY A 26 -4.62 -13.11 10.28
C GLY A 26 -5.79 -12.44 9.55
N GLU A 27 -5.72 -11.14 9.29
CA GLU A 27 -6.80 -10.37 8.65
C GLU A 27 -6.62 -10.33 7.14
N ARG A 28 -7.69 -10.69 6.41
CA ARG A 28 -7.69 -10.73 4.95
C ARG A 28 -8.45 -9.54 4.37
N HIS A 29 -7.73 -8.69 3.66
CA HIS A 29 -8.33 -7.59 2.89
C HIS A 29 -8.64 -8.02 1.45
N ARG A 30 -9.78 -7.54 0.92
CA ARG A 30 -10.16 -7.75 -0.48
C ARG A 30 -9.44 -6.74 -1.36
N LEU A 31 -8.61 -7.23 -2.29
CA LEU A 31 -7.89 -6.38 -3.25
C LEU A 31 -8.68 -6.08 -4.53
N ALA A 32 -9.91 -6.59 -4.63
CA ALA A 32 -10.82 -6.31 -5.75
C ALA A 32 -11.57 -4.98 -5.57
N ASP A 33 -11.63 -4.45 -4.35
CA ASP A 33 -12.38 -3.25 -3.98
C ASP A 33 -11.42 -2.15 -3.51
N GLU A 34 -11.64 -0.91 -3.95
CA GLU A 34 -10.81 0.24 -3.55
C GLU A 34 -10.73 0.39 -2.03
N TYR A 35 -11.85 0.22 -1.33
CA TYR A 35 -11.90 0.29 0.13
C TYR A 35 -10.99 -0.75 0.81
N GLY A 36 -11.01 -2.00 0.32
CA GLY A 36 -10.16 -3.05 0.90
C GLY A 36 -8.67 -2.81 0.64
N ILE A 37 -8.33 -2.18 -0.50
CA ILE A 37 -6.97 -1.73 -0.78
C ILE A 37 -6.56 -0.63 0.19
N LEU A 38 -7.40 0.40 0.38
CA LEU A 38 -7.11 1.52 1.27
C LEU A 38 -6.97 1.07 2.72
N ASP A 39 -7.85 0.20 3.20
CA ASP A 39 -7.75 -0.37 4.56
C ASP A 39 -6.44 -1.14 4.76
N LEU A 40 -6.07 -1.99 3.79
CA LEU A 40 -4.80 -2.71 3.84
C LEU A 40 -3.62 -1.73 3.92
N LEU A 41 -3.61 -0.69 3.08
CA LEU A 41 -2.55 0.30 3.05
C LEU A 41 -2.47 1.07 4.36
N HIS A 42 -3.61 1.48 4.91
CA HIS A 42 -3.67 2.21 6.16
C HIS A 42 -3.16 1.37 7.34
N ASN A 43 -3.61 0.12 7.44
CA ASN A 43 -3.23 -0.77 8.54
C ASN A 43 -1.77 -1.22 8.42
N SER A 44 -1.32 -1.59 7.22
CA SER A 44 0.08 -1.97 6.99
C SER A 44 1.05 -0.81 7.23
N ALA A 45 0.63 0.44 6.96
CA ALA A 45 1.39 1.64 7.33
C ALA A 45 1.47 1.89 8.84
N MET A 46 0.79 1.12 9.70
CA MET A 46 0.92 1.18 11.16
C MET A 46 1.72 0.00 11.74
N ILE A 47 1.95 -1.05 10.96
CA ILE A 47 2.66 -2.26 11.41
C ILE A 47 4.18 -2.05 11.42
N SER A 48 4.84 -2.55 12.48
CA SER A 48 6.30 -2.50 12.65
C SER A 48 7.02 -3.77 12.16
N ASP A 49 6.27 -4.81 11.76
CA ASP A 49 6.83 -6.05 11.23
C ASP A 49 7.72 -5.78 10.00
N PRO A 50 8.98 -6.27 10.00
CA PRO A 50 9.91 -6.01 8.91
C PRO A 50 9.43 -6.50 7.54
N LYS A 51 8.70 -7.63 7.46
CA LYS A 51 8.23 -8.18 6.18
C LYS A 51 7.09 -7.34 5.62
N VAL A 52 6.14 -6.96 6.48
CA VAL A 52 5.03 -6.07 6.09
C VAL A 52 5.58 -4.71 5.67
N ARG A 53 6.54 -4.17 6.42
CA ARG A 53 7.17 -2.87 6.12
C ARG A 53 7.91 -2.89 4.77
N VAL A 54 8.75 -3.89 4.53
CA VAL A 54 9.46 -4.03 3.24
C VAL A 54 8.48 -4.20 2.07
N ALA A 55 7.39 -4.94 2.26
CA ALA A 55 6.37 -5.09 1.24
C ALA A 55 5.60 -3.79 0.98
N TYR A 56 5.33 -3.00 2.02
CA TYR A 56 4.67 -1.70 1.93
C TYR A 56 5.56 -0.70 1.19
N ASP A 57 6.82 -0.54 1.64
CA ASP A 57 7.76 0.40 1.04
C ASP A 57 7.96 0.07 -0.45
N ALA A 58 8.09 -1.23 -0.78
CA ALA A 58 8.22 -1.68 -2.15
C ALA A 58 6.96 -1.51 -3.02
N PHE A 59 5.78 -1.36 -2.43
CA PHE A 59 4.57 -0.98 -3.18
C PHE A 59 4.61 0.52 -3.47
N ILE A 60 4.93 1.35 -2.47
CA ILE A 60 5.05 2.80 -2.61
C ILE A 60 6.10 3.18 -3.66
N THR A 61 7.21 2.45 -3.77
CA THR A 61 8.25 2.71 -4.78
C THR A 61 7.79 2.53 -6.23
N GLU A 62 6.75 1.72 -6.46
CA GLU A 62 6.21 1.51 -7.82
C GLU A 62 5.21 2.59 -8.22
N LEU A 63 4.77 3.43 -7.26
CA LEU A 63 3.77 4.46 -7.50
C LEU A 63 4.42 5.77 -7.98
N GLY A 64 3.82 6.37 -8.99
CA GLY A 64 4.16 7.72 -9.45
C GLY A 64 3.55 8.80 -8.54
N ARG A 65 4.06 10.03 -8.68
CA ARG A 65 3.60 11.21 -7.91
C ARG A 65 2.07 11.38 -7.88
N PRO A 66 1.32 11.28 -9.01
CA PRO A 66 -0.14 11.46 -8.98
C PRO A 66 -0.87 10.37 -8.17
N GLN A 67 -0.34 9.14 -8.16
CA GLN A 67 -0.92 8.03 -7.39
C GLN A 67 -0.62 8.21 -5.90
N LEU A 68 0.58 8.68 -5.55
CA LEU A 68 0.94 9.01 -4.18
C LEU A 68 0.10 10.16 -3.63
N GLU A 69 -0.10 11.22 -4.41
CA GLU A 69 -0.98 12.34 -4.06
C GLU A 69 -2.42 11.85 -3.85
N ALA A 70 -2.94 11.03 -4.76
CA ALA A 70 -4.26 10.43 -4.64
C ALA A 70 -4.42 9.55 -3.38
N LEU A 71 -3.38 8.85 -2.95
CA LEU A 71 -3.39 8.08 -1.69
C LEU A 71 -3.30 8.99 -0.46
N ALA A 72 -2.49 10.06 -0.53
CA ALA A 72 -2.37 11.04 0.55
C ALA A 72 -3.67 11.82 0.78
N GLU A 73 -4.36 12.22 -0.29
CA GLU A 73 -5.70 12.83 -0.21
C GLU A 73 -6.73 11.91 0.46
N ARG A 74 -6.54 10.59 0.33
CA ARG A 74 -7.37 9.56 0.99
C ARG A 74 -6.91 9.23 2.42
N GLY A 75 -5.94 9.97 2.98
CA GLY A 75 -5.47 9.81 4.35
C GLY A 75 -4.45 8.69 4.56
N ILE A 76 -3.93 8.07 3.51
CA ILE A 76 -2.89 7.03 3.64
C ILE A 76 -1.57 7.69 4.04
N LYS A 77 -1.05 7.30 5.21
CA LYS A 77 0.26 7.77 5.68
C LYS A 77 1.37 7.11 4.84
N LEU A 78 1.87 7.85 3.87
CA LEU A 78 3.08 7.50 3.13
C LEU A 78 4.27 7.57 4.10
N ARG A 79 4.80 6.40 4.49
CA ARG A 79 6.01 6.31 5.30
C ARG A 79 7.18 6.77 4.43
N GLN A 80 7.67 7.97 4.67
CA GLN A 80 8.81 8.50 3.94
C GLN A 80 10.10 7.81 4.38
N PRO A 81 11.01 7.58 3.41
CA PRO A 81 12.18 8.47 3.36
C PRO A 81 12.21 9.37 2.10
N TYR A 82 11.15 9.37 1.28
CA TYR A 82 11.10 10.06 -0.01
C TYR A 82 11.01 11.60 0.02
N MET A 83 11.27 12.24 1.17
CA MET A 83 11.47 13.69 1.28
C MET A 83 12.96 14.06 1.30
N LEU A 84 13.77 13.40 0.48
CA LEU A 84 15.17 13.77 0.30
C LEU A 84 15.47 13.98 -1.20
N HIS A 85 15.57 15.29 -1.51
CA HIS A 85 15.99 15.98 -2.73
C HIS A 85 15.01 16.02 -3.90
#